data_AF-A0A6M4BVE9-F1
#
_entry.id   AF-A0A6M4BVE9-F1
#
_cell.length_a   1.000
_cell.length_b   1.000
_cell.length_c   1.000
_cell.angle_alpha   90.00
_cell.angle_beta   90.00
_cell.angle_gamma   90.00
#
_symmetry.space_group_name_H-M   'P 1'
#
loop_
_entity.id
_entity.type
_entity.pdbx_description
1 polymer ?
#
loop_
_entity_poly.entity_id
_entity_poly.type
_entity_poly.pdbx_seq_one_letter_code
_entity_poly.pdbx_strand_id
1 'polypeptide(L)'
;ETVNKFVMSLLSMYRKPTVNFYYISQCISYLLSPSSLNPKLNLNDNVITSINHVLFNLVLLEPDYDQPHTVKNHFEILRCLDHMANQFSDQTIESLLHQCKNNQEKDRMKSVIILTHLTTSSQIFVANYAAKFVAILKVMTTMEQGLKMKKLLVKAIVGLVYRNCITAPDEFAMIEFIIKHCGFEGTPTASKQEIADLQDTCKSSMVLMCNTVTGVRTQLRNLLLTALTEDDFTPS
;
A
#
# COMPACT_ATOMS: atom_id res chain seq x y z
N GLU A 1 -2.28 -32.83 0.99
CA GLU A 1 -1.07 -32.85 1.85
C GLU A 1 0.22 -32.50 1.11
N THR A 2 0.46 -33.07 -0.09
CA THR A 2 1.69 -32.85 -0.88
C THR A 2 1.90 -31.38 -1.29
N VAL A 3 0.86 -30.66 -1.70
CA VAL A 3 0.94 -29.24 -2.09
C VAL A 3 1.36 -28.35 -0.90
N ASN A 4 0.76 -28.56 0.27
CA ASN A 4 1.13 -27.84 1.50
C ASN A 4 2.62 -28.04 1.85
N LYS A 5 3.13 -29.28 1.79
CA LYS A 5 4.56 -29.56 2.02
C LYS A 5 5.43 -28.89 0.96
N PHE A 6 5.05 -28.95 -0.31
CA PHE A 6 5.76 -28.32 -1.41
C PHE A 6 5.88 -26.80 -1.23
N VAL A 7 4.78 -26.12 -0.89
CA VAL A 7 4.78 -24.68 -0.59
C VAL A 7 5.73 -24.36 0.55
N MET A 8 5.66 -25.10 1.65
CA MET A 8 6.57 -24.89 2.79
C MET A 8 8.05 -25.09 2.39
N SER A 9 8.34 -26.05 1.52
CA SER A 9 9.68 -26.23 0.95
C SER A 9 10.10 -25.03 0.10
N LEU A 10 9.24 -24.50 -0.77
CA LEU A 10 9.51 -23.28 -1.55
C LEU A 10 9.79 -22.09 -0.63
N LEU A 11 8.97 -21.86 0.39
CA LEU A 11 9.15 -20.77 1.35
C LEU A 11 10.51 -20.89 2.09
N SER A 12 10.94 -22.11 2.40
CA SER A 12 12.24 -22.33 3.04
C SER A 12 13.43 -21.92 2.15
N MET A 13 13.26 -21.89 0.82
CA MET A 13 14.32 -21.52 -0.11
C MET A 13 14.66 -20.03 -0.06
N TYR A 14 13.76 -19.16 0.41
CA TYR A 14 14.08 -17.74 0.65
C TYR A 14 15.18 -17.53 1.72
N ARG A 15 15.54 -18.56 2.48
CA ARG A 15 16.66 -18.50 3.43
C ARG A 15 18.01 -18.79 2.77
N LYS A 16 18.04 -19.21 1.50
CA LYS A 16 19.25 -19.60 0.78
C LYS A 16 19.75 -18.43 -0.08
N PRO A 17 20.81 -17.71 0.33
CA PRO A 17 21.24 -16.49 -0.37
C PRO A 17 21.76 -16.74 -1.80
N THR A 18 22.11 -17.98 -2.14
CA THR A 18 22.56 -18.37 -3.48
C THR A 18 21.41 -18.53 -4.48
N VAL A 19 20.17 -18.58 -4.01
CA VAL A 19 18.99 -18.75 -4.86
C VAL A 19 18.45 -17.38 -5.24
N ASN A 20 18.19 -17.16 -6.53
CA ASN A 20 17.49 -15.97 -6.96
C ASN A 20 16.01 -16.04 -6.52
N PHE A 21 15.66 -15.18 -5.58
CA PHE A 21 14.33 -15.13 -4.96
C PHE A 21 13.21 -14.87 -5.97
N TYR A 22 13.51 -14.20 -7.08
CA TYR A 22 12.53 -13.93 -8.13
C TYR A 22 11.88 -15.22 -8.67
N TYR A 23 12.66 -16.28 -8.89
CA TYR A 23 12.12 -17.53 -9.42
C TYR A 23 11.27 -18.26 -8.38
N ILE A 24 11.61 -18.15 -7.09
CA ILE A 24 10.78 -18.68 -6.00
C ILE A 24 9.43 -17.96 -5.98
N SER A 25 9.46 -16.62 -6.06
CA SER A 25 8.26 -15.78 -6.11
C SER A 25 7.40 -16.12 -7.32
N GLN A 26 7.97 -16.29 -8.51
CA GLN A 26 7.22 -16.72 -9.70
C GLN A 26 6.56 -18.09 -9.53
N CYS A 27 7.25 -19.07 -8.97
CA CYS A 27 6.67 -20.39 -8.71
C CYS A 27 5.47 -20.29 -7.75
N ILE A 28 5.60 -19.49 -6.69
CA ILE A 28 4.50 -19.24 -5.74
C ILE A 28 3.36 -18.49 -6.44
N SER A 29 3.64 -17.43 -7.20
CA SER A 29 2.63 -16.68 -7.93
C SER A 29 1.87 -17.57 -8.91
N TYR A 30 2.56 -18.46 -9.64
CA TYR A 30 1.92 -19.38 -10.57
C TYR A 30 1.02 -20.39 -9.83
N LEU A 31 1.50 -20.95 -8.71
CA LEU A 31 0.71 -21.86 -7.89
C LEU A 31 -0.55 -21.20 -7.34
N LEU A 32 -0.45 -19.94 -6.91
CA LEU A 32 -1.55 -19.13 -6.38
C LEU A 32 -2.39 -18.49 -7.48
N SER A 33 -2.01 -18.57 -8.75
CA SER A 33 -2.81 -17.99 -9.82
C SER A 33 -4.08 -18.81 -10.05
N PRO A 34 -5.25 -18.16 -10.23
CA PRO A 34 -6.46 -18.88 -10.64
C PRO A 34 -6.20 -19.61 -11.96
N SER A 35 -6.28 -20.93 -11.95
CA SER A 35 -5.99 -21.76 -13.11
C SER A 35 -7.01 -22.88 -13.24
N SER A 36 -7.44 -23.17 -14.47
CA SER A 36 -8.26 -24.35 -14.78
C SER A 36 -7.55 -25.67 -14.43
N LEU A 37 -6.21 -25.64 -14.35
CA LEU A 37 -5.38 -26.78 -13.94
C LEU A 37 -5.35 -26.98 -12.42
N ASN A 38 -5.78 -25.98 -11.64
CA ASN A 38 -5.84 -26.06 -10.17
C ASN A 38 -7.12 -25.38 -9.63
N PRO A 39 -8.30 -25.94 -9.93
CA PRO A 39 -9.58 -25.29 -9.64
C PRO A 39 -9.93 -25.26 -8.15
N LYS A 40 -9.20 -25.99 -7.29
CA LYS A 40 -9.37 -26.01 -5.84
C LYS A 40 -8.02 -26.12 -5.15
N LEU A 41 -7.19 -25.08 -5.27
CA LEU A 41 -6.01 -24.96 -4.42
C LEU A 41 -6.48 -24.93 -2.95
N ASN A 42 -6.16 -25.98 -2.21
CA ASN A 42 -6.51 -26.07 -0.80
C ASN A 42 -5.23 -26.03 0.03
N LEU A 43 -5.02 -24.90 0.71
CA LEU A 43 -3.92 -24.67 1.62
C LEU A 43 -4.44 -24.67 3.06
N ASN A 44 -3.70 -25.30 3.95
CA ASN A 44 -4.05 -25.28 5.37
C ASN A 44 -3.75 -23.88 5.95
N ASP A 45 -4.47 -23.48 7.01
CA ASP A 45 -4.30 -22.16 7.63
C ASP A 45 -2.85 -21.85 8.06
N ASN A 46 -2.12 -22.86 8.55
CA ASN A 46 -0.71 -22.71 8.91
C ASN A 46 0.17 -22.37 7.69
N VAL A 47 -0.15 -22.92 6.52
CA VAL A 47 0.58 -22.64 5.27
C VAL A 47 0.22 -21.25 4.76
N ILE A 48 -1.07 -20.88 4.77
CA ILE A 48 -1.54 -19.53 4.41
C ILE A 48 -0.82 -18.48 5.28
N THR A 49 -0.79 -18.70 6.59
CA THR A 49 -0.12 -17.83 7.56
C THR A 49 1.39 -17.74 7.27
N SER A 50 2.02 -18.86 6.93
CA SER A 50 3.45 -18.90 6.59
C SER A 50 3.76 -18.16 5.29
N ILE A 51 2.91 -18.30 4.25
CA ILE A 51 3.04 -17.53 3.01
C ILE A 51 2.94 -16.04 3.33
N ASN A 52 1.87 -15.61 4.00
CA ASN A 52 1.64 -14.21 4.33
C ASN A 52 2.81 -13.62 5.12
N HIS A 53 3.31 -14.35 6.13
CA HIS A 53 4.46 -13.91 6.92
C HIS A 53 5.74 -13.77 6.09
N VAL A 54 6.07 -14.76 5.26
CA VAL A 54 7.31 -14.74 4.46
C VAL A 54 7.24 -13.66 3.38
N LEU A 55 6.13 -13.57 2.64
CA LEU A 55 5.94 -12.55 1.60
C LEU A 55 5.97 -11.14 2.19
N PHE A 56 5.30 -10.91 3.32
CA PHE A 56 5.31 -9.63 4.03
C PHE A 56 6.74 -9.20 4.39
N ASN A 57 7.57 -10.12 4.88
CA ASN A 57 8.95 -9.82 5.24
C ASN A 57 9.83 -9.45 4.03
N LEU A 58 9.50 -9.95 2.84
CA LEU A 58 10.22 -9.68 1.59
C LEU A 58 9.81 -8.36 0.90
N VAL A 59 8.78 -7.67 1.39
CA VAL A 59 8.37 -6.36 0.87
C VAL A 59 9.44 -5.32 1.19
N LEU A 60 9.91 -4.63 0.15
CA LEU A 60 10.85 -3.52 0.24
C LEU A 60 10.09 -2.21 0.55
N LEU A 61 10.64 -1.41 1.46
CA LEU A 61 10.11 -0.07 1.76
C LEU A 61 10.47 0.94 0.67
N GLU A 62 11.69 0.84 0.17
CA GLU A 62 12.25 1.69 -0.89
C GLU A 62 12.99 0.76 -1.86
N PRO A 63 12.40 0.44 -3.03
CA PRO A 63 13.07 -0.36 -4.05
C PRO A 63 14.31 0.36 -4.59
N ASP A 64 15.43 -0.35 -4.65
CA ASP A 64 16.69 0.15 -5.22
C ASP A 64 16.74 -0.13 -6.72
N TYR A 65 16.57 0.91 -7.53
CA TYR A 65 16.54 0.78 -9.00
C TYR A 65 17.91 0.49 -9.62
N ASP A 66 19.01 0.70 -8.88
CA ASP A 66 20.35 0.26 -9.30
C ASP A 66 20.51 -1.27 -9.18
N GLN A 67 19.61 -1.91 -8.42
CA GLN A 67 19.51 -3.37 -8.28
C GLN A 67 18.22 -3.91 -8.89
N PRO A 68 18.11 -3.97 -10.24
CA PRO A 68 16.85 -4.31 -10.91
C PRO A 68 16.29 -5.69 -10.54
N HIS A 69 17.13 -6.62 -10.09
CA HIS A 69 16.70 -7.93 -9.63
C HIS A 69 15.87 -7.89 -8.33
N THR A 70 16.20 -6.99 -7.39
CA THR A 70 15.46 -6.84 -6.13
C THR A 70 14.11 -6.18 -6.37
N VAL A 71 14.05 -5.20 -7.27
CA VAL A 71 12.83 -4.52 -7.73
C VAL A 71 11.88 -5.51 -8.42
N LYS A 72 12.39 -6.32 -9.35
CA LYS A 72 11.59 -7.36 -10.02
C LYS A 72 11.00 -8.34 -9.02
N ASN A 73 11.80 -8.78 -8.04
CA ASN A 73 11.30 -9.65 -6.98
C ASN A 73 10.23 -8.96 -6.13
N HIS A 74 10.41 -7.69 -5.75
CA HIS A 74 9.42 -6.94 -4.99
C HIS A 74 8.05 -6.89 -5.68
N PHE A 75 8.00 -6.62 -6.98
CA PHE A 75 6.73 -6.63 -7.72
C PHE A 75 6.11 -8.03 -7.83
N GLU A 76 6.93 -9.08 -7.96
CA GLU A 76 6.43 -10.45 -7.95
C GLU A 76 5.86 -10.85 -6.58
N ILE A 77 6.45 -10.37 -5.48
CA ILE A 77 5.91 -10.55 -4.12
C ILE A 77 4.55 -9.86 -3.98
N LEU A 78 4.41 -8.63 -4.48
CA LEU A 78 3.12 -7.92 -4.48
C LEU A 78 2.06 -8.68 -5.29
N ARG A 79 2.43 -9.25 -6.44
CA ARG A 79 1.56 -10.12 -7.23
C ARG A 79 1.13 -11.39 -6.47
N CYS A 80 2.05 -12.02 -5.75
CA CYS A 80 1.71 -13.16 -4.90
C CYS A 80 0.68 -12.76 -3.83
N LEU A 81 0.85 -11.60 -3.20
CA LEU A 81 -0.08 -11.08 -2.20
C LEU A 81 -1.45 -10.71 -2.80
N ASP A 82 -1.49 -10.25 -4.05
CA ASP A 82 -2.74 -10.05 -4.79
C ASP A 82 -3.49 -11.38 -4.99
N HIS A 83 -2.79 -12.44 -5.41
CA HIS A 83 -3.39 -13.77 -5.51
C HIS A 83 -3.87 -14.31 -4.15
N MET A 84 -3.08 -14.11 -3.08
CA MET A 84 -3.49 -14.46 -1.71
C MET A 84 -4.73 -13.69 -1.27
N ALA A 85 -4.78 -12.38 -1.52
CA ALA A 85 -5.91 -11.53 -1.16
C ALA A 85 -7.20 -11.92 -1.91
N ASN A 86 -7.09 -12.46 -3.12
CA ASN A 86 -8.25 -12.91 -3.89
C ASN A 86 -8.77 -14.30 -3.48
N GLN A 87 -7.89 -15.22 -3.05
CA GLN A 87 -8.29 -16.60 -2.67
C GLN A 87 -8.52 -16.78 -1.16
N PHE A 88 -7.75 -16.08 -0.33
CA PHE A 88 -7.72 -16.20 1.13
C PHE A 88 -7.84 -14.80 1.75
N SER A 89 -8.89 -14.08 1.35
CA SER A 89 -9.07 -12.65 1.64
C SER A 89 -9.10 -12.34 3.13
N ASP A 90 -9.84 -13.12 3.92
CA ASP A 90 -9.96 -12.89 5.36
C ASP A 90 -8.62 -13.06 6.08
N GLN A 91 -7.90 -14.17 5.84
CA GLN A 91 -6.60 -14.41 6.48
C GLN A 91 -5.53 -13.40 6.03
N THR A 92 -5.62 -12.89 4.80
CA THR A 92 -4.60 -12.03 4.21
C THR A 92 -4.87 -10.56 4.49
N ILE A 93 -6.04 -10.05 4.09
CA ILE A 93 -6.37 -8.63 4.15
C ILE A 93 -6.62 -8.19 5.60
N GLU A 94 -7.34 -8.97 6.42
CA GLU A 94 -7.54 -8.60 7.84
C GLU A 94 -6.21 -8.57 8.60
N SER A 95 -5.29 -9.49 8.28
CA SER A 95 -3.94 -9.49 8.86
C SER A 95 -3.19 -8.21 8.49
N LEU A 96 -3.23 -7.79 7.21
CA LEU A 96 -2.60 -6.54 6.75
C LEU A 96 -3.22 -5.30 7.40
N LEU A 97 -4.56 -5.24 7.49
CA LEU A 97 -5.27 -4.15 8.17
C LEU A 97 -4.90 -4.07 9.66
N HIS A 98 -4.69 -5.22 10.32
CA HIS A 98 -4.20 -5.27 11.68
C HIS A 98 -2.75 -4.76 11.79
N GLN A 99 -1.88 -5.13 10.85
CA GLN A 99 -0.49 -4.69 10.82
C GLN A 99 -0.33 -3.17 10.59
N CYS A 100 -1.30 -2.49 9.98
CA CYS A 100 -1.32 -1.02 9.94
C CYS A 100 -1.40 -0.36 11.32
N LYS A 101 -1.76 -1.11 12.38
CA LYS A 101 -1.83 -0.63 13.76
C LYS A 101 -0.66 -1.12 14.62
N ASN A 102 0.37 -1.70 13.99
CA ASN A 102 1.56 -2.22 14.68
C ASN A 102 2.38 -1.07 15.29
N ASN A 103 3.05 -1.32 16.42
CA ASN A 103 3.94 -0.34 17.05
C ASN A 103 5.19 -0.03 16.19
N GLN A 104 5.61 -0.96 15.33
CA GLN A 104 6.76 -0.81 14.45
C GLN A 104 6.38 -0.07 13.16
N GLU A 105 6.95 1.11 12.95
CA GLU A 105 6.67 1.93 11.74
C GLU A 105 6.98 1.17 10.45
N LYS A 106 8.08 0.41 10.43
CA LYS A 106 8.46 -0.40 9.26
C LYS A 106 7.38 -1.40 8.85
N ASP A 107 6.73 -2.05 9.81
CA ASP A 107 5.67 -3.03 9.53
C ASP A 107 4.38 -2.32 9.09
N ARG A 108 4.05 -1.18 9.70
CA ARG A 108 2.95 -0.34 9.22
C ARG A 108 3.18 0.10 7.77
N MET A 109 4.40 0.53 7.43
CA MET A 109 4.75 0.98 6.08
C MET A 109 4.59 -0.15 5.06
N LYS A 110 5.09 -1.36 5.35
CA LYS A 110 4.91 -2.54 4.48
C LYS A 110 3.43 -2.83 4.25
N SER A 111 2.62 -2.76 5.31
CA SER A 111 1.17 -2.98 5.22
C SER A 111 0.50 -1.95 4.33
N VAL A 112 0.83 -0.67 4.48
CA VAL A 112 0.32 0.41 3.62
C VAL A 112 0.73 0.21 2.16
N ILE A 113 1.97 -0.19 1.89
CA ILE A 113 2.44 -0.50 0.52
C ILE A 113 1.58 -1.60 -0.12
N ILE A 114 1.38 -2.70 0.61
CA ILE A 114 0.61 -3.85 0.11
C ILE A 114 -0.86 -3.46 -0.11
N LEU A 115 -1.50 -2.81 0.87
CA LEU A 115 -2.91 -2.41 0.75
C LEU A 115 -3.13 -1.35 -0.35
N THR A 116 -2.15 -0.46 -0.56
CA THR A 116 -2.16 0.47 -1.71
C THR A 116 -2.09 -0.27 -3.03
N HIS A 117 -1.23 -1.29 -3.14
CA HIS A 117 -1.20 -2.16 -4.32
C HIS A 117 -2.55 -2.85 -4.54
N LEU A 118 -3.12 -3.47 -3.50
CA LEU A 118 -4.42 -4.16 -3.58
C LEU A 118 -5.57 -3.23 -3.94
N THR A 119 -5.52 -1.96 -3.53
CA THR A 119 -6.49 -0.94 -3.97
C THR A 119 -6.52 -0.84 -5.49
N THR A 120 -5.36 -0.94 -6.15
CA THR A 120 -5.25 -0.84 -7.60
C THR A 120 -5.48 -2.17 -8.32
N SER A 121 -5.15 -3.31 -7.71
CA SER A 121 -5.15 -4.63 -8.38
C SER A 121 -6.34 -5.53 -8.05
N SER A 122 -6.91 -5.46 -6.83
CA SER A 122 -7.89 -6.43 -6.34
C SER A 122 -9.29 -5.85 -6.25
N GLN A 123 -10.23 -6.45 -7.00
CA GLN A 123 -11.65 -6.08 -6.89
C GLN A 123 -12.27 -6.54 -5.56
N ILE A 124 -11.80 -7.67 -5.01
CA ILE A 124 -12.25 -8.19 -3.71
C ILE A 124 -11.88 -7.21 -2.60
N PHE A 125 -10.66 -6.66 -2.63
CA PHE A 125 -10.23 -5.63 -1.70
C PHE A 125 -11.13 -4.39 -1.76
N VAL A 126 -11.36 -3.87 -2.98
CA VAL A 126 -12.15 -2.65 -3.19
C VAL A 126 -13.60 -2.84 -2.72
N ALA A 127 -14.22 -3.98 -3.02
CA ALA A 127 -15.61 -4.24 -2.67
C ALA A 127 -15.84 -4.44 -1.16
N ASN A 128 -14.90 -5.10 -0.46
CA ASN A 128 -15.17 -5.62 0.88
C ASN A 128 -14.32 -4.99 2.00
N TYR A 129 -13.16 -4.41 1.68
CA TYR A 129 -12.18 -3.99 2.70
C TYR A 129 -11.70 -2.54 2.56
N ALA A 130 -11.93 -1.87 1.43
CA ALA A 130 -11.49 -0.49 1.22
C ALA A 130 -12.00 0.48 2.29
N ALA A 131 -13.25 0.33 2.74
CA ALA A 131 -13.82 1.17 3.81
C ALA A 131 -13.05 1.03 5.14
N LYS A 132 -12.61 -0.18 5.50
CA LYS A 132 -11.78 -0.41 6.68
C LYS A 132 -10.42 0.26 6.53
N PHE A 133 -9.83 0.17 5.33
CA PHE A 133 -8.54 0.81 5.06
C PHE A 133 -8.64 2.34 5.09
N VAL A 134 -9.69 2.93 4.52
CA VAL A 134 -10.01 4.36 4.61
C VAL A 134 -10.10 4.81 6.07
N ALA A 135 -10.84 4.08 6.91
CA ALA A 135 -10.95 4.40 8.33
C ALA A 135 -9.60 4.39 9.06
N ILE A 136 -8.71 3.44 8.71
CA ILE A 136 -7.35 3.39 9.26
C ILE A 136 -6.50 4.56 8.77
N LEU A 137 -6.52 4.85 7.47
CA LEU A 137 -5.72 5.93 6.89
C LEU A 137 -6.08 7.30 7.47
N LYS A 138 -7.37 7.57 7.71
CA LYS A 138 -7.81 8.80 8.40
C LYS A 138 -7.13 8.99 9.76
N VAL A 139 -6.94 7.91 10.51
CA VAL A 139 -6.23 7.97 11.79
C VAL A 139 -4.72 8.14 11.56
N MET A 140 -4.15 7.42 10.59
CA MET A 140 -2.72 7.53 10.27
C MET A 140 -2.32 8.93 9.79
N THR A 141 -3.19 9.64 9.06
CA THR A 141 -2.91 11.02 8.60
C THR A 141 -2.71 12.02 9.73
N THR A 142 -3.22 11.73 10.94
CA THR A 142 -3.03 12.59 12.12
C THR A 142 -1.92 12.08 13.04
N MET A 143 -1.75 10.77 13.16
CA MET A 143 -0.79 10.17 14.09
C MET A 143 0.65 10.10 13.54
N GLU A 144 0.82 9.82 12.24
CA GLU A 144 2.14 9.53 11.67
C GLU A 144 2.97 10.80 11.43
N GLN A 145 4.18 10.82 11.98
CA GLN A 145 5.10 11.97 11.86
C GLN A 145 6.20 11.75 10.81
N GLY A 146 6.58 10.50 10.55
CA GLY A 146 7.67 10.16 9.63
C GLY A 146 7.38 10.56 8.18
N LEU A 147 8.31 11.31 7.54
CA LEU A 147 8.14 11.80 6.17
C LEU A 147 7.96 10.67 5.16
N LYS A 148 8.67 9.55 5.36
CA LYS A 148 8.55 8.35 4.50
C LYS A 148 7.17 7.73 4.60
N MET A 149 6.62 7.62 5.81
CA MET A 149 5.25 7.15 6.01
C MET A 149 4.25 8.12 5.38
N LYS A 150 4.37 9.43 5.61
CA LYS A 150 3.50 10.44 4.98
C LYS A 150 3.48 10.32 3.46
N LYS A 151 4.63 10.11 2.81
CA LYS A 151 4.73 9.86 1.36
C LYS A 151 3.96 8.61 0.93
N LEU A 152 3.98 7.54 1.73
CA LEU A 152 3.19 6.34 1.46
C LEU A 152 1.68 6.59 1.64
N LEU A 153 1.28 7.34 2.67
CA LEU A 153 -0.12 7.72 2.88
C LEU A 153 -0.66 8.52 1.69
N VAL A 154 0.10 9.47 1.15
CA VAL A 154 -0.29 10.21 -0.07
C VAL A 154 -0.60 9.25 -1.23
N LYS A 155 0.30 8.29 -1.49
CA LYS A 155 0.09 7.29 -2.56
C LYS A 155 -1.15 6.42 -2.31
N ALA A 156 -1.39 6.02 -1.06
CA ALA A 156 -2.56 5.23 -0.67
C ALA A 156 -3.86 6.00 -0.92
N ILE A 157 -3.90 7.27 -0.48
CA ILE A 157 -5.06 8.16 -0.65
C ILE A 157 -5.36 8.36 -2.13
N VAL A 158 -4.34 8.64 -2.96
CA VAL A 158 -4.51 8.79 -4.42
C VAL A 158 -5.08 7.51 -5.04
N GLY A 159 -4.60 6.34 -4.65
CA GLY A 159 -5.12 5.05 -5.12
C GLY A 159 -6.61 4.89 -4.79
N LEU A 160 -7.03 5.25 -3.58
CA LEU A 160 -8.42 5.21 -3.14
C LEU A 160 -9.30 6.23 -3.88
N VAL A 161 -8.80 7.44 -4.10
CA VAL A 161 -9.48 8.47 -4.90
C VAL A 161 -9.72 7.96 -6.33
N TYR A 162 -8.69 7.39 -6.97
CA TYR A 162 -8.79 6.88 -8.33
C TYR A 162 -9.81 5.75 -8.46
N ARG A 163 -9.98 4.93 -7.42
CA ARG A 163 -10.96 3.84 -7.37
C ARG A 163 -12.34 4.28 -6.89
N ASN A 164 -12.55 5.57 -6.62
CA ASN A 164 -13.77 6.14 -6.04
C ASN A 164 -14.15 5.51 -4.69
N CYS A 165 -13.15 5.16 -3.87
CA CYS A 165 -13.35 4.63 -2.52
C CYS A 165 -13.52 5.71 -1.45
N ILE A 166 -13.26 6.97 -1.79
CA ILE A 166 -13.51 8.13 -0.92
C ILE A 166 -14.81 8.78 -1.40
N THR A 167 -15.84 8.73 -0.56
CA THR A 167 -17.20 9.13 -0.93
C THR A 167 -17.86 10.00 0.13
N ALA A 168 -17.54 9.79 1.41
CA ALA A 168 -18.16 10.53 2.49
C ALA A 168 -17.43 11.86 2.73
N PRO A 169 -18.14 12.96 3.06
CA PRO A 169 -17.53 14.27 3.25
C PRO A 169 -16.38 14.29 4.26
N ASP A 170 -16.47 13.51 5.34
CA ASP A 170 -15.46 13.42 6.39
C ASP A 170 -14.20 12.64 5.96
N GLU A 171 -14.27 11.85 4.88
CA GLU A 171 -13.11 11.16 4.30
C GLU A 171 -12.23 12.10 3.48
N PHE A 172 -12.76 13.25 3.03
CA PHE A 172 -12.01 14.27 2.31
C PHE A 172 -10.95 14.97 3.17
N ALA A 173 -10.99 14.83 4.50
CA ALA A 173 -9.90 15.24 5.39
C ALA A 173 -8.54 14.61 5.01
N MET A 174 -8.55 13.43 4.37
CA MET A 174 -7.31 12.82 3.84
C MET A 174 -6.76 13.57 2.62
N ILE A 175 -7.63 14.22 1.83
CA ILE A 175 -7.20 15.08 0.73
C ILE A 175 -6.65 16.40 1.28
N GLU A 176 -7.29 16.96 2.31
CA GLU A 176 -6.74 18.12 3.03
C GLU A 176 -5.34 17.85 3.58
N PHE A 177 -5.10 16.63 4.09
CA PHE A 177 -3.75 16.20 4.49
C PHE A 177 -2.74 16.36 3.34
N ILE A 178 -3.09 15.98 2.10
CA ILE A 178 -2.20 16.16 0.94
C ILE A 178 -1.96 17.65 0.68
N ILE A 179 -3.02 18.48 0.71
CA ILE A 179 -2.93 19.92 0.46
C ILE A 179 -2.01 20.59 1.48
N LYS A 180 -2.20 20.32 2.78
CA LYS A 180 -1.35 20.85 3.86
C LYS A 180 0.11 20.48 3.69
N HIS A 181 0.39 19.30 3.11
CA HIS A 181 1.76 18.85 2.89
C HIS A 181 2.38 19.31 1.57
N CYS A 182 1.67 20.08 0.73
CA CYS A 182 2.26 20.74 -0.45
C CYS A 182 3.22 21.88 -0.06
N GLY A 183 2.98 22.54 1.07
CA GLY A 183 3.78 23.66 1.60
C GLY A 183 4.43 23.36 2.95
N PHE A 184 4.54 22.09 3.33
CA PHE A 184 5.04 21.70 4.65
C PHE A 184 6.53 22.01 4.82
N GLU A 185 6.88 22.79 5.85
CA GLU A 185 8.26 23.24 6.08
C GLU A 185 9.13 22.27 6.89
N GLY A 186 8.54 21.22 7.46
CA GLY A 186 9.28 20.25 8.26
C GLY A 186 9.53 20.68 9.70
N THR A 187 10.18 19.78 10.44
CA THR A 187 10.80 20.12 11.71
C THR A 187 12.23 20.62 11.46
N PRO A 188 12.84 21.40 12.38
CA PRO A 188 14.21 21.89 12.21
C PRO A 188 15.27 20.79 11.99
N THR A 189 14.96 19.56 12.39
CA THR A 189 15.83 18.39 12.33
C THR A 189 15.63 17.53 11.08
N ALA A 190 14.58 17.79 10.29
CA ALA A 190 14.24 16.99 9.12
C ALA A 190 15.14 17.34 7.92
N SER A 191 15.44 16.33 7.10
CA SER A 191 16.22 16.53 5.88
C SER A 191 15.43 17.41 4.90
N LYS A 192 16.06 18.50 4.44
CA LYS A 192 15.48 19.38 3.41
C LYS A 192 15.12 18.63 2.13
N GLN A 193 15.92 17.61 1.77
CA GLN A 193 15.64 16.78 0.61
C GLN A 193 14.37 15.94 0.81
N GLU A 194 14.21 15.29 1.97
CA GLU A 194 13.03 14.47 2.26
C GLU A 194 11.75 15.32 2.34
N ILE A 195 11.86 16.57 2.82
CA ILE A 195 10.76 17.54 2.81
C ILE A 195 10.39 17.91 1.37
N ALA A 196 11.37 18.26 0.53
CA ALA A 196 11.13 18.58 -0.87
C ALA A 196 10.50 17.40 -1.62
N ASP A 197 11.00 16.18 -1.41
CA ASP A 197 10.44 14.96 -2.02
C ASP A 197 8.97 14.72 -1.62
N LEU A 198 8.62 15.00 -0.35
CA LEU A 198 7.24 14.91 0.12
C LEU A 198 6.36 15.96 -0.56
N GLN A 199 6.81 17.22 -0.59
CA GLN A 199 6.08 18.31 -1.23
C GLN A 199 5.82 18.02 -2.72
N ASP A 200 6.84 17.56 -3.43
CA ASP A 200 6.73 17.21 -4.86
C ASP A 200 5.78 16.04 -5.09
N THR A 201 5.79 15.05 -4.18
CA THR A 201 4.82 13.94 -4.22
C THR A 201 3.39 14.46 -4.03
N CYS A 202 3.15 15.34 -3.06
CA CYS A 202 1.85 15.94 -2.80
C CYS A 202 1.36 16.79 -3.97
N LYS A 203 2.20 17.69 -4.50
CA LYS A 203 1.89 18.55 -5.65
C LYS A 203 1.54 17.71 -6.88
N SER A 204 2.37 16.72 -7.21
CA SER A 204 2.14 15.81 -8.34
C SER A 204 0.85 15.02 -8.20
N SER A 205 0.56 14.57 -6.97
CA SER A 205 -0.66 13.83 -6.64
C SER A 205 -1.92 14.70 -6.77
N MET A 206 -1.87 15.97 -6.34
CA MET A 206 -2.96 16.92 -6.53
C MET A 206 -3.24 17.19 -8.01
N VAL A 207 -2.19 17.42 -8.81
CA VAL A 207 -2.33 17.60 -10.26
C VAL A 207 -2.96 16.36 -10.90
N LEU A 208 -2.49 15.17 -10.53
CA LEU A 208 -3.03 13.91 -11.05
C LEU A 208 -4.52 13.78 -10.72
N MET A 209 -4.92 13.96 -9.45
CA MET A 209 -6.32 13.81 -9.04
C MET A 209 -7.24 14.83 -9.72
N CYS A 210 -6.84 16.10 -9.82
CA CYS A 210 -7.64 17.14 -10.45
C CYS A 210 -7.89 16.87 -11.94
N ASN A 211 -6.87 16.36 -12.63
CA ASN A 211 -6.92 16.13 -14.07
C ASN A 211 -7.62 14.81 -14.43
N THR A 212 -7.44 13.76 -13.62
CA THR A 212 -7.84 12.39 -14.00
C THR A 212 -9.11 11.89 -13.31
N VAL A 213 -9.46 12.40 -12.13
CA VAL A 213 -10.59 11.87 -11.35
C VAL A 213 -11.75 12.87 -11.36
N THR A 214 -12.68 12.67 -12.29
CA THR A 214 -13.86 13.54 -12.46
C THR A 214 -14.79 13.53 -11.25
N GLY A 215 -14.94 12.37 -10.59
CA GLY A 215 -15.89 12.18 -9.48
C GLY A 215 -15.60 13.02 -8.23
N VAL A 216 -14.35 13.37 -7.97
CA VAL A 216 -13.94 14.19 -6.82
C VAL A 216 -13.63 15.65 -7.19
N ARG A 217 -13.75 16.01 -8.48
CA ARG A 217 -13.27 17.31 -8.99
C ARG A 217 -13.96 18.50 -8.33
N THR A 218 -15.27 18.42 -8.10
CA THR A 218 -16.03 19.52 -7.47
C THR A 218 -15.59 19.72 -6.03
N GLN A 219 -15.45 18.64 -5.26
CA GLN A 219 -15.01 18.66 -3.87
C GLN A 219 -13.57 19.13 -3.77
N LEU A 220 -12.66 18.62 -4.61
CA LEU A 220 -11.28 19.07 -4.70
C LEU A 220 -11.18 20.56 -5.00
N ARG A 221 -11.99 21.06 -5.95
CA ARG A 221 -12.03 22.49 -6.28
C ARG A 221 -12.46 23.33 -5.09
N ASN A 222 -13.50 22.90 -4.36
CA ASN A 222 -13.96 23.62 -3.17
C ASN A 222 -12.89 23.63 -2.09
N LEU A 223 -12.27 22.48 -1.80
CA LEU A 223 -11.18 22.38 -0.82
C LEU A 223 -9.97 23.26 -1.19
N LEU A 224 -9.60 23.29 -2.47
CA LEU A 224 -8.53 24.15 -2.95
C LEU A 224 -8.87 25.64 -2.82
N LEU A 225 -10.12 26.02 -3.11
CA LEU A 225 -10.57 27.40 -2.92
C LEU A 225 -10.52 27.79 -1.45
N THR A 226 -11.01 26.94 -0.55
CA THR A 226 -10.94 27.14 0.90
C THR A 226 -9.49 27.28 1.36
N ALA A 227 -8.60 26.40 0.91
CA ALA A 227 -7.18 26.45 1.24
C ALA A 227 -6.44 27.69 0.72
N LEU A 228 -6.96 28.38 -0.30
CA LEU A 228 -6.43 29.66 -0.77
C LEU A 228 -6.95 30.86 0.02
N THR A 229 -8.01 30.68 0.83
CA THR A 229 -8.69 31.75 1.56
C THR A 229 -8.52 31.67 3.08
N GLU A 230 -8.15 30.52 3.62
CA GLU A 230 -7.95 30.31 5.06
C GLU A 230 -6.46 30.36 5.43
N ASP A 231 -6.12 31.11 6.47
CA ASP A 231 -4.74 31.29 6.95
C ASP A 231 -4.11 29.97 7.41
N ASP A 232 -4.91 28.97 7.81
CA ASP A 232 -4.47 27.64 8.26
C ASP A 232 -3.75 26.80 7.16
N PHE A 233 -3.83 27.22 5.90
CA PHE A 233 -3.20 26.56 4.75
C PHE A 233 -2.07 27.38 4.12
N THR A 234 -1.88 28.64 4.52
CA THR A 234 -0.75 29.47 4.13
C THR A 234 0.33 29.41 5.22
N PRO A 235 1.57 28.96 4.93
CA PRO A 235 2.64 29.06 5.89
C PRO A 235 2.89 30.55 6.22
N SER A 236 2.94 30.87 7.51
CA SER A 236 3.32 32.20 8.01
C SER A 236 4.78 32.51 7.75
#